data_AF-A0A2X1RMX0-F1
#
_entry.id   AF-A0A2X1RMX0-F1
#
_cell.length_a   1.000
_cell.length_b   1.000
_cell.length_c   1.000
_cell.angle_alpha   90.00
_cell.angle_beta   90.00
_cell.angle_gamma   90.00
#
_symmetry.space_group_name_H-M   'P 1'
#
loop_
_entity.id
_entity.type
_entity.pdbx_description
1 polymer ?
#
loop_
_entity_poly.entity_id
_entity_poly.type
_entity_poly.pdbx_seq_one_letter_code
_entity_poly.pdbx_strand_id
1 'polypeptide(L)'
;MGHFSEELQQVQTRINRFLEAQFEGIESYNAPLLEAMKYALLLGGKRVRPFLVYATGQMLGAEKQTLDYAAAAIEAIHAYSLIHDDLPAMDDDNLRRGHPTCHIQFDEATAILAGDALQSFAFEILPKHRIFLLNKNWL
;
A
#
# COMPACT_ATOMS: atom_id res chain seq x y z
N MET A 1 8.69 -7.79 -26.10
CA MET A 1 8.38 -8.28 -24.73
C MET A 1 9.07 -7.50 -23.60
N GLY A 2 10.10 -6.66 -23.84
CA GLY A 2 10.80 -5.92 -22.77
C GLY A 2 10.04 -4.72 -22.17
N HIS A 3 9.28 -3.98 -22.99
CA HIS A 3 8.69 -2.69 -22.59
C HIS A 3 7.73 -2.78 -21.38
N PHE A 4 6.81 -3.76 -21.37
CA PHE A 4 5.86 -3.93 -20.27
C PHE A 4 6.53 -4.28 -18.93
N SER A 5 7.59 -5.10 -18.98
CA SER A 5 8.32 -5.48 -17.76
C SER A 5 9.05 -4.28 -17.16
N GLU A 6 9.62 -3.42 -18.00
CA GLU A 6 10.27 -2.18 -17.57
C GLU A 6 9.27 -1.20 -16.96
N GLU A 7 8.10 -1.02 -17.59
CA GLU A 7 7.03 -0.16 -17.05
C GLU A 7 6.53 -0.64 -15.68
N LEU A 8 6.31 -1.95 -15.53
CA LEU A 8 5.94 -2.54 -14.23
C LEU A 8 7.00 -2.26 -13.16
N GLN A 9 8.28 -2.40 -13.49
CA GLN A 9 9.38 -2.13 -12.56
C GLN A 9 9.47 -0.66 -12.17
N GLN A 10 9.23 0.26 -13.12
CA GLN A 10 9.16 1.69 -12.85
C GLN A 10 8.00 2.04 -11.92
N VAL A 11 6.82 1.48 -12.17
CA VAL A 11 5.65 1.65 -11.30
C VAL A 11 5.94 1.10 -9.90
N GLN A 12 6.49 -0.11 -9.81
CA GLN A 12 6.84 -0.73 -8.52
C GLN A 12 7.79 0.16 -7.71
N THR A 13 8.85 0.67 -8.36
CA THR A 13 9.82 1.56 -7.70
C THR A 13 9.16 2.86 -7.24
N ARG A 14 8.33 3.47 -8.09
CA ARG A 14 7.63 4.72 -7.76
C ARG A 14 6.67 4.54 -6.59
N ILE A 15 5.82 3.51 -6.63
CA ILE A 15 4.79 3.32 -5.62
C ILE A 15 5.38 2.88 -4.28
N ASN A 16 6.42 2.04 -4.28
CA ASN A 16 7.09 1.65 -3.04
C ASN A 16 7.69 2.89 -2.34
N ARG A 17 8.40 3.75 -3.08
CA ARG A 17 8.94 4.99 -2.53
C ARG A 17 7.84 5.91 -2.00
N PHE A 18 6.73 6.04 -2.73
CA PHE A 18 5.62 6.87 -2.27
C PHE A 18 5.00 6.33 -0.98
N LEU A 19 4.77 5.02 -0.89
CA LEU A 19 4.23 4.34 0.28
C LEU A 19 5.16 4.45 1.50
N GLU A 20 6.47 4.26 1.31
CA GLU A 20 7.48 4.47 2.37
C GLU A 20 7.38 5.88 2.95
N ALA A 21 7.29 6.90 2.09
CA ALA A 21 7.16 8.29 2.51
C ALA A 21 5.85 8.59 3.27
N GLN A 22 4.78 7.81 3.06
CA GLN A 22 3.52 8.00 3.81
C GLN A 22 3.63 7.56 5.27
N PHE A 23 4.62 6.75 5.63
CA PHE A 23 4.86 6.33 7.01
C PHE A 23 5.89 7.21 7.73
N GLU A 24 6.56 8.13 7.03
CA GLU A 24 7.51 9.06 7.64
C GLU A 24 6.77 10.01 8.60
N GLY A 25 7.29 10.14 9.82
CA GLY A 25 6.73 11.03 10.85
C GLY A 25 5.54 10.46 11.62
N ILE A 26 5.10 9.22 11.36
CA ILE A 26 4.14 8.53 12.22
C ILE A 26 4.85 8.08 13.49
N GLU A 27 4.48 8.68 14.63
CA GLU A 27 4.96 8.24 15.93
C GLU A 27 4.36 6.87 16.28
N SER A 28 5.21 5.86 16.42
CA SER A 28 4.83 4.56 16.97
C SER A 28 5.22 4.50 18.45
N TYR A 29 4.23 4.34 19.33
CA TYR A 29 4.44 4.21 20.78
C TYR A 29 4.96 2.81 21.17
N ASN A 30 6.11 2.38 20.61
CA ASN A 30 6.70 1.05 20.80
C ASN A 30 5.75 -0.13 20.50
N ALA A 31 4.70 0.10 19.72
CA ALA A 31 3.76 -0.94 19.31
C ALA A 31 4.19 -1.56 17.95
N PRO A 32 4.03 -2.88 17.75
CA PRO A 32 4.44 -3.54 16.51
C PRO A 32 3.56 -3.17 15.31
N LEU A 33 2.44 -2.48 15.52
CA LEU A 33 1.43 -2.18 14.51
C LEU A 33 2.02 -1.48 13.26
N LEU A 34 2.78 -0.40 13.44
CA LEU A 34 3.33 0.36 12.32
C LEU A 34 4.30 -0.51 11.49
N GLU A 35 5.10 -1.33 12.17
CA GLU A 35 6.04 -2.23 11.50
C GLU A 35 5.31 -3.40 10.80
N ALA A 36 4.22 -3.91 11.37
CA ALA A 36 3.38 -4.92 10.73
C ALA A 36 2.66 -4.38 9.47
N MET A 37 2.15 -3.15 9.53
CA MET A 37 1.58 -2.46 8.37
C MET A 37 2.62 -2.29 7.26
N LYS A 38 3.82 -1.77 7.59
CA LYS A 38 4.92 -1.60 6.63
C LYS A 38 5.35 -2.94 6.05
N TYR A 39 5.53 -3.95 6.91
CA TYR A 39 5.93 -5.29 6.52
C TYR A 39 5.01 -5.82 5.43
N ALA A 40 3.70 -5.90 5.71
CA ALA A 40 2.75 -6.47 4.78
C ALA A 40 2.55 -5.61 3.52
N LEU A 41 2.50 -4.28 3.65
CA LEU A 41 2.28 -3.39 2.52
C LEU A 41 3.48 -3.35 1.56
N LEU A 42 4.70 -3.44 2.10
CA LEU A 42 5.95 -3.40 1.33
C LEU A 42 6.52 -4.81 1.04
N LEU A 43 5.78 -5.88 1.36
CA LEU A 43 6.15 -7.28 1.10
C LEU A 43 6.15 -7.62 -0.40
N GLY A 44 7.07 -7.02 -1.15
CA GLY A 44 7.27 -7.23 -2.58
C GLY A 44 5.97 -7.15 -3.41
N GLY A 45 5.93 -7.94 -4.50
CA GLY A 45 4.79 -8.01 -5.40
C GLY A 45 4.90 -7.14 -6.63
N LYS A 46 4.17 -7.52 -7.68
CA LYS A 46 4.25 -6.90 -9.01
C LYS A 46 3.57 -5.53 -9.10
N ARG A 47 2.86 -5.10 -8.06
CA ARG A 47 2.11 -3.82 -8.01
C ARG A 47 1.18 -3.61 -9.22
N VAL A 48 0.50 -4.68 -9.64
CA VAL A 48 -0.40 -4.66 -10.82
C VAL A 48 -1.55 -3.67 -10.64
N ARG A 49 -2.12 -3.58 -9.44
CA ARG A 49 -3.21 -2.64 -9.15
C ARG A 49 -2.75 -1.17 -9.28
N PRO A 50 -1.64 -0.73 -8.66
CA PRO A 50 -1.01 0.55 -8.96
C PRO A 50 -0.74 0.78 -10.45
N PHE A 51 -0.20 -0.22 -11.15
CA PHE A 51 0.07 -0.11 -12.58
C PHE A 51 -1.20 0.21 -13.38
N LEU A 52 -2.32 -0.47 -13.10
CA LEU A 52 -3.60 -0.20 -13.75
C LEU A 52 -4.09 1.22 -13.46
N VAL A 53 -3.95 1.70 -12.22
CA VAL A 53 -4.30 3.09 -11.87
C VAL A 53 -3.48 4.09 -12.69
N TYR A 54 -2.16 3.90 -12.76
CA TYR A 54 -1.29 4.80 -13.55
C TYR A 54 -1.61 4.74 -15.04
N ALA A 55 -1.75 3.54 -15.61
CA ALA A 55 -2.01 3.35 -17.03
C ALA A 55 -3.33 3.98 -17.44
N THR A 56 -4.42 3.73 -16.69
CA THR A 56 -5.73 4.32 -16.94
C THR A 56 -5.70 5.84 -16.74
N GLY A 57 -5.10 6.32 -15.65
CA GLY A 57 -5.02 7.75 -15.38
C GLY A 57 -4.24 8.52 -16.46
N GLN A 58 -3.10 7.99 -16.89
CA GLN A 58 -2.29 8.59 -17.97
C GLN A 58 -3.04 8.60 -19.30
N MET A 59 -3.75 7.52 -19.64
CA MET A 59 -4.60 7.46 -20.84
C MET A 59 -5.69 8.54 -20.83
N LEU A 60 -6.16 8.94 -19.64
CA LEU A 60 -7.16 9.98 -19.45
C LEU A 60 -6.56 11.37 -19.20
N GLY A 61 -5.24 11.53 -19.28
CA GLY A 61 -4.54 12.80 -19.10
C GLY A 61 -4.38 13.27 -17.65
N ALA A 62 -4.53 12.39 -16.66
CA ALA A 62 -4.32 12.71 -15.25
C ALA A 62 -2.83 12.83 -14.89
N GLU A 63 -2.50 13.74 -13.98
CA GLU A 63 -1.13 13.93 -13.49
C GLU A 63 -0.68 12.76 -12.63
N LYS A 64 0.57 12.31 -12.81
CA LYS A 64 1.13 11.16 -12.07
C LYS A 64 1.08 11.38 -10.56
N GLN A 65 1.32 12.60 -10.10
CA GLN A 65 1.29 12.99 -8.69
C GLN A 65 -0.10 12.80 -8.07
N THR A 66 -1.16 13.05 -8.83
CA THR A 66 -2.54 12.76 -8.40
C THR A 66 -2.78 11.26 -8.29
N LEU A 67 -2.24 10.51 -9.25
CA LEU A 67 -2.41 9.05 -9.32
C LEU A 67 -1.67 8.31 -8.21
N ASP A 68 -0.59 8.88 -7.66
CA ASP A 68 0.16 8.29 -6.53
C ASP A 68 -0.76 7.94 -5.35
N TYR A 69 -1.66 8.86 -4.99
CA TYR A 69 -2.59 8.68 -3.86
C TYR A 69 -3.61 7.56 -4.13
N ALA A 70 -4.18 7.52 -5.33
CA ALA A 70 -5.14 6.47 -5.71
C ALA A 70 -4.46 5.10 -5.82
N ALA A 71 -3.25 5.06 -6.38
CA ALA A 71 -2.43 3.85 -6.49
C ALA A 71 -2.02 3.32 -5.11
N ALA A 72 -1.67 4.20 -4.17
CA ALA A 72 -1.34 3.85 -2.80
C ALA A 72 -2.55 3.30 -2.04
N ALA A 73 -3.70 3.97 -2.15
CA ALA A 73 -4.93 3.55 -1.50
C ALA A 73 -5.36 2.15 -1.97
N ILE A 74 -5.37 1.88 -3.28
CA ILE A 74 -5.77 0.55 -3.76
C ILE A 74 -4.78 -0.56 -3.39
N GLU A 75 -3.48 -0.24 -3.28
CA GLU A 75 -2.49 -1.22 -2.84
C GLU A 75 -2.58 -1.48 -1.34
N ALA A 76 -2.96 -0.48 -0.53
CA ALA A 76 -3.27 -0.67 0.89
C ALA A 76 -4.52 -1.55 1.07
N ILE A 77 -5.55 -1.35 0.25
CA ILE A 77 -6.73 -2.24 0.18
C ILE A 77 -6.32 -3.67 -0.16
N HIS A 78 -5.43 -3.83 -1.14
CA HIS A 78 -4.92 -5.16 -1.50
C HIS A 78 -4.09 -5.81 -0.37
N ALA A 79 -3.25 -5.04 0.30
CA ALA A 79 -2.41 -5.56 1.38
C ALA A 79 -3.27 -6.00 2.57
N TYR A 80 -4.28 -5.21 2.98
CA TYR A 80 -5.16 -5.64 4.07
C TYR A 80 -5.83 -6.97 3.73
N SER A 81 -6.36 -7.11 2.49
CA SER A 81 -7.14 -8.30 2.15
C SER A 81 -6.29 -9.56 2.26
N LEU A 82 -5.02 -9.49 1.83
CA LEU A 82 -4.08 -10.59 1.96
C LEU A 82 -3.72 -10.90 3.41
N ILE A 83 -3.53 -9.89 4.26
CA ILE A 83 -3.22 -10.12 5.69
C ILE A 83 -4.37 -10.89 6.35
N HIS A 84 -5.61 -10.52 6.08
CA HIS A 84 -6.78 -11.18 6.65
C HIS A 84 -7.03 -12.55 6.02
N ASP A 85 -6.85 -12.71 4.71
CA ASP A 85 -6.92 -14.01 4.03
C ASP A 85 -5.89 -14.99 4.62
N ASP A 86 -4.69 -14.52 4.99
CA ASP A 86 -3.63 -15.36 5.56
C ASP A 86 -3.92 -15.88 6.98
N LEU A 87 -4.91 -15.36 7.70
CA LEU A 87 -5.14 -15.74 9.10
C LEU A 87 -5.56 -17.21 9.25
N PRO A 88 -5.33 -17.85 10.42
CA PRO A 88 -5.75 -19.24 10.67
C PRO A 88 -7.25 -19.50 10.52
N ALA A 89 -8.06 -18.47 10.71
CA ALA A 89 -9.52 -18.55 10.53
C ALA A 89 -9.96 -18.47 9.04
N MET A 90 -9.03 -18.19 8.13
CA MET A 90 -9.25 -18.03 6.69
C MET A 90 -8.44 -19.10 5.94
N ASP A 91 -7.32 -18.76 5.29
CA ASP A 91 -6.52 -19.71 4.52
C ASP A 91 -5.44 -20.43 5.36
N ASP A 92 -5.13 -19.96 6.57
CA ASP A 92 -4.09 -20.51 7.46
C ASP A 92 -2.71 -20.63 6.78
N ASP A 93 -2.38 -19.64 5.95
CA ASP A 93 -1.14 -19.61 5.17
C ASP A 93 0.04 -19.19 6.06
N ASN A 94 1.07 -20.03 6.16
CA ASN A 94 2.29 -19.70 6.88
C ASN A 94 3.26 -18.81 6.09
N LEU A 95 3.15 -18.81 4.75
CA LEU A 95 4.08 -18.11 3.86
C LEU A 95 3.34 -17.35 2.76
N ARG A 96 3.79 -16.12 2.48
CA ARG A 96 3.39 -15.34 1.32
C ARG A 96 4.62 -14.87 0.55
N ARG A 97 4.68 -15.24 -0.74
CA ARG A 97 5.81 -14.91 -1.64
C ARG A 97 7.18 -15.35 -1.10
N GLY A 98 7.21 -16.47 -0.36
CA GLY A 98 8.43 -17.01 0.25
C GLY A 98 8.83 -16.36 1.57
N HIS A 99 8.05 -15.42 2.10
CA HIS A 99 8.24 -14.81 3.41
C HIS A 99 7.16 -15.25 4.40
N PRO A 100 7.41 -15.24 5.72
CA PRO A 100 6.36 -15.44 6.72
C PRO A 100 5.14 -14.55 6.47
N THR A 101 3.93 -15.06 6.69
CA THR A 101 2.73 -14.20 6.69
C THR A 101 2.75 -13.28 7.91
N CYS A 102 1.93 -12.22 7.89
CA CYS A 102 1.95 -11.18 8.92
C CYS A 102 1.74 -11.76 10.33
N HIS A 103 0.80 -12.70 10.48
CA HIS A 103 0.51 -13.32 11.77
C HIS A 103 1.63 -14.26 12.27
N ILE A 104 2.42 -14.84 11.36
CA ILE A 104 3.61 -15.64 11.71
C ILE A 104 4.80 -14.74 12.08
N GLN A 105 4.96 -13.61 11.41
CA GLN A 105 6.06 -12.67 11.69
C GLN A 105 5.87 -11.89 12.99
N PHE A 106 4.62 -11.62 13.36
CA PHE A 106 4.24 -10.85 14.54
C PHE A 106 3.39 -11.74 15.47
N ASP A 107 2.07 -11.59 15.39
CA ASP A 107 1.07 -12.41 16.05
C ASP A 107 -0.29 -12.16 15.37
N GLU A 108 -1.29 -13.00 15.62
CA GLU A 108 -2.62 -12.87 15.01
C GLU A 108 -3.30 -11.53 15.32
N ALA A 109 -3.21 -11.04 16.57
CA ALA A 109 -3.87 -9.80 16.97
C ALA A 109 -3.25 -8.58 16.27
N THR A 110 -1.92 -8.53 16.20
CA THR A 110 -1.18 -7.51 15.48
C THR A 110 -1.47 -7.57 13.98
N ALA A 111 -1.58 -8.77 13.39
CA ALA A 111 -1.94 -8.93 11.98
C ALA A 111 -3.35 -8.44 11.67
N ILE A 112 -4.34 -8.79 12.50
CA ILE A 112 -5.72 -8.29 12.37
C ILE A 112 -5.73 -6.75 12.40
N LEU A 113 -5.08 -6.15 13.41
CA LEU A 113 -5.01 -4.70 13.56
C LEU A 113 -4.24 -4.02 12.41
N ALA A 114 -3.18 -4.65 11.89
CA ALA A 114 -2.45 -4.14 10.74
C ALA A 114 -3.33 -4.12 9.48
N GLY A 115 -4.15 -5.15 9.28
CA GLY A 115 -5.17 -5.17 8.23
C GLY A 115 -6.18 -4.03 8.39
N ASP A 116 -6.80 -3.91 9.57
CA ASP A 116 -7.80 -2.86 9.85
C ASP A 116 -7.22 -1.45 9.67
N ALA A 117 -5.98 -1.25 10.13
CA ALA A 117 -5.27 0.01 10.00
C ALA A 117 -4.94 0.31 8.53
N LEU A 118 -4.51 -0.68 7.72
CA LEU A 118 -4.26 -0.49 6.29
C LEU A 118 -5.53 -0.18 5.50
N GLN A 119 -6.66 -0.80 5.85
CA GLN A 119 -7.95 -0.46 5.28
C GLN A 119 -8.32 1.00 5.57
N SER A 120 -8.17 1.42 6.83
CA SER A 120 -8.44 2.82 7.25
C SER A 120 -7.48 3.81 6.57
N PHE A 121 -6.20 3.49 6.53
CA PHE A 121 -5.14 4.25 5.88
C PHE A 121 -5.41 4.48 4.38
N ALA A 122 -5.99 3.51 3.69
CA ALA A 122 -6.38 3.68 2.28
C ALA A 122 -7.38 4.83 2.10
N PHE A 123 -8.39 4.92 2.97
CA PHE A 123 -9.38 6.00 2.95
C PHE A 123 -8.81 7.33 3.45
N GLU A 124 -7.80 7.30 4.32
CA GLU A 124 -7.09 8.50 4.75
C GLU A 124 -6.22 9.09 3.63
N ILE A 125 -5.51 8.25 2.87
CA ILE A 125 -4.61 8.68 1.79
C ILE A 125 -5.36 9.23 0.59
N LEU A 126 -6.41 8.53 0.15
CA LEU A 126 -7.10 8.83 -1.10
C LEU A 126 -7.46 10.33 -1.29
N PRO A 127 -7.98 11.06 -0.29
CA PRO A 127 -8.30 12.48 -0.44
C PRO A 127 -7.10 13.44 -0.28
N LYS A 128 -5.92 13.01 0.20
CA LYS A 128 -4.80 13.92 0.54
C LYS A 128 -4.33 14.77 -0.64
N HIS A 129 -4.48 14.30 -1.87
CA HIS A 129 -4.21 15.10 -3.07
C HIS A 129 -5.06 16.40 -3.12
N ARG A 130 -6.36 16.33 -2.80
CA ARG A 130 -7.24 17.51 -2.82
C ARG A 130 -6.89 18.52 -1.73
N ILE A 131 -6.50 18.04 -0.55
CA ILE A 131 -6.08 18.90 0.57
C ILE A 131 -4.83 19.71 0.16
N PHE A 132 -3.89 19.07 -0.52
CA PHE A 132 -2.69 19.75 -1.04
C PHE A 132 -3.02 20.83 -2.09
N LEU A 133 -3.97 20.57 -3.00
CA LEU A 133 -4.39 21.57 -4.00
C LEU A 133 -5.15 22.75 -3.40
N LEU A 134 -6.00 22.52 -2.40
CA LEU A 134 -6.72 23.59 -1.72
C LEU A 134 -5.75 24.51 -0.95
N ASN A 135 -4.71 23.95 -0.33
CA ASN A 135 -3.69 24.74 0.38
C ASN A 135 -2.76 25.55 -0.54
N LYS A 136 -2.72 25.26 -1.85
CA LYS A 136 -1.91 26.03 -2.83
C LYS A 136 -2.64 27.23 -3.46
N ASN A 137 -3.95 27.37 -3.24
CA ASN A 137 -4.78 28.39 -3.90
C ASN A 137 -5.20 29.56 -2.97
N TRP A 138 -4.59 29.70 -1.79
CA TRP A 138 -4.92 30.75 -0.81
C TRP A 138 -3.71 31.56 -0.30
N LEU A 139 -2.62 31.63 -1.06
CA LEU A 139 -1.51 32.58 -0.88
C LEU A 139 -1.17 33.20 -2.24
#